data_AF-A0A8C6HGX4-F1
#
_entry.id   AF-A0A8C6HGX4-F1
#
_cell.length_a   1.000
_cell.length_b   1.000
_cell.length_c   1.000
_cell.angle_alpha   90.00
_cell.angle_beta   90.00
_cell.angle_gamma   90.00
#
_symmetry.space_group_name_H-M   'P 1'
#
loop_
_entity.id
_entity.type
_entity.pdbx_description
1 polymer ?
#
loop_
_entity_poly.entity_id
_entity_poly.type
_entity_poly.pdbx_seq_one_letter_code
_entity_poly.pdbx_strand_id
1 'polypeptide(L)'
;MEELEQDLLLQPWAWLQLAENSLLAKVSITKHGYALLISDLQQVWHEQVDTSVVSQRAKELNKRLTAPPAALLCHLDEALRPLFKDSAHPSEATFSCDRGEEGLILRVQSELSGLPFSWHFHCIPASSSLVSQHLIHPLMGVSLALQSHVRELAALLRMKDLEIQAYQESGAVLSRSRLKTEPFEENSFLEQFMAELGSFGALRREIELLSSSCWTSEQEPASSGKRWTRPWWCCEAFCLLSQEKVLKATPLDLPHFHSAVHWENQLILQAFV
;
A
#
# COMPACT_ATOMS: atom_id res chain seq x y z
N MET A 1 -0.68 24.81 -0.87
CA MET A 1 -1.79 23.84 -0.77
C MET A 1 -1.54 22.67 -1.71
N GLU A 2 -1.17 22.92 -2.96
CA GLU A 2 -0.70 21.88 -3.91
C GLU A 2 0.54 21.10 -3.43
N GLU A 3 1.51 21.75 -2.77
CA GLU A 3 2.70 21.07 -2.22
C GLU A 3 2.34 19.94 -1.23
N LEU A 4 1.30 20.12 -0.41
CA LEU A 4 0.87 19.11 0.57
C LEU A 4 0.30 17.86 -0.11
N GLU A 5 -0.43 18.03 -1.22
CA GLU A 5 -0.97 16.90 -2.00
C GLU A 5 0.15 16.17 -2.76
N GLN A 6 1.12 16.91 -3.30
CA GLN A 6 2.31 16.33 -3.94
C GLN A 6 3.14 15.53 -2.95
N ASP A 7 3.38 16.07 -1.75
CA ASP A 7 4.09 15.35 -0.71
C ASP A 7 3.31 14.11 -0.26
N LEU A 8 1.97 14.19 -0.17
CA LEU A 8 1.09 13.05 0.16
C LEU A 8 1.14 11.93 -0.87
N LEU A 9 1.38 12.23 -2.15
CA LEU A 9 1.59 11.21 -3.20
C LEU A 9 2.82 10.36 -2.92
N LEU A 10 3.87 10.96 -2.35
CA LEU A 10 5.13 10.30 -2.03
C LEU A 10 5.07 9.50 -0.72
N GLN A 11 4.05 9.70 0.11
CA GLN A 11 3.93 8.99 1.38
C GLN A 11 3.42 7.55 1.16
N PRO A 12 4.04 6.56 1.81
CA PRO A 12 3.57 5.19 1.76
C PRO A 12 2.26 5.04 2.54
N TRP A 13 1.47 4.04 2.15
CA TRP A 13 0.36 3.58 2.96
C TRP A 13 0.88 2.76 4.13
N ALA A 14 0.37 3.04 5.33
CA ALA A 14 0.67 2.27 6.53
C ALA A 14 -0.60 1.82 7.24
N TRP A 15 -0.47 0.73 8.01
CA TRP A 15 -1.56 0.20 8.80
C TRP A 15 -1.66 0.90 10.15
N LEU A 16 -2.84 1.45 10.40
CA LEU A 16 -3.25 1.97 11.69
C LEU A 16 -4.12 0.93 12.40
N GLN A 17 -3.55 0.34 13.45
CA GLN A 17 -4.28 -0.58 14.33
C GLN A 17 -5.11 0.21 15.35
N LEU A 18 -6.42 -0.01 15.35
CA LEU A 18 -7.36 0.52 16.32
C LEU A 18 -7.90 -0.62 17.19
N ALA A 19 -8.60 -0.29 18.27
CA ALA A 19 -9.11 -1.29 19.20
C ALA A 19 -10.05 -2.33 18.56
N GLU A 20 -10.85 -1.92 17.57
CA GLU A 20 -11.90 -2.76 16.96
C GLU A 20 -11.68 -3.03 15.47
N ASN A 21 -10.80 -2.27 14.81
CA ASN A 21 -10.59 -2.32 13.37
C ASN A 21 -9.17 -1.87 12.96
N SER A 22 -8.82 -2.14 11.71
CA SER A 22 -7.57 -1.69 11.10
C SER A 22 -7.89 -0.78 9.92
N LEU A 23 -7.18 0.34 9.81
CA LEU A 23 -7.30 1.26 8.68
C LEU A 23 -5.95 1.36 7.96
N LEU A 24 -5.98 1.60 6.66
CA LEU A 24 -4.84 2.13 5.94
C LEU A 24 -4.87 3.65 6.06
N ALA A 25 -3.73 4.26 6.35
CA ALA A 25 -3.59 5.69 6.37
C ALA A 25 -2.31 6.10 5.65
N LYS A 26 -2.27 7.35 5.20
CA LYS A 26 -1.04 8.06 4.83
C LYS A 26 -1.21 9.54 5.07
N VAL A 27 -0.14 10.19 5.53
CA VAL A 27 -0.21 11.59 5.98
C VAL A 27 1.02 12.35 5.53
N SER A 28 0.82 13.58 5.07
CA SER A 28 1.88 14.56 4.86
C SER A 28 1.64 15.72 5.81
N ILE A 29 2.62 16.01 6.67
CA ILE A 29 2.57 17.09 7.65
C ILE A 29 3.71 18.06 7.37
N THR A 30 3.36 19.34 7.23
CA THR A 30 4.30 20.43 7.04
C THR A 30 4.09 21.49 8.12
N LYS A 31 4.95 22.50 8.19
CA LYS A 31 4.74 23.67 9.06
C LYS A 31 3.50 24.50 8.70
N HIS A 32 2.91 24.27 7.53
CA HIS A 32 1.78 25.04 6.99
C HIS A 32 0.43 24.32 7.11
N GLY A 33 0.42 23.04 7.50
CA GLY A 33 -0.78 22.24 7.56
C GLY A 33 -0.48 20.76 7.32
N TYR A 34 -1.54 19.98 7.10
CA TYR A 34 -1.41 18.58 6.73
C TYR A 34 -2.44 18.16 5.68
N ALA A 35 -2.15 17.06 5.01
CA ALA A 35 -3.08 16.29 4.19
C ALA A 35 -3.04 14.83 4.64
N LEU A 36 -4.21 14.22 4.77
CA LEU A 36 -4.40 12.87 5.32
C LEU A 36 -5.35 12.09 4.42
N LEU A 37 -4.97 10.88 4.05
CA LEU A 37 -5.84 9.90 3.41
C LEU A 37 -6.02 8.70 4.34
N ILE A 38 -7.25 8.21 4.47
CA ILE A 38 -7.62 7.03 5.25
C ILE A 38 -8.45 6.10 4.37
N SER A 39 -8.24 4.79 4.47
CA SER A 39 -9.01 3.78 3.77
C SER A 39 -9.28 2.59 4.68
N ASP A 40 -10.49 2.04 4.60
CA ASP A 40 -10.85 0.76 5.21
C ASP A 40 -10.93 -0.37 4.17
N LEU A 41 -10.37 -0.14 2.98
CA LEU A 41 -10.46 -0.98 1.78
C LEU A 41 -11.85 -1.05 1.14
N GLN A 42 -12.84 -0.32 1.66
CA GLN A 42 -14.18 -0.19 1.07
C GLN A 42 -14.42 1.24 0.59
N GLN A 43 -14.03 2.22 1.39
CA GLN A 43 -14.13 3.65 1.13
C GLN A 43 -12.81 4.33 1.45
N VAL A 44 -12.64 5.52 0.89
CA VAL A 44 -11.47 6.37 1.12
C VAL A 44 -11.97 7.71 1.61
N TRP A 45 -11.37 8.21 2.69
CA TRP A 45 -11.64 9.52 3.25
C TRP A 45 -10.38 10.38 3.18
N HIS A 46 -10.61 11.68 3.10
CA HIS A 46 -9.58 12.69 2.95
C HIS A 46 -9.85 13.85 3.90
N GLU A 47 -8.78 14.39 4.50
CA GLU A 47 -8.80 15.68 5.17
C GLU A 47 -7.56 16.47 4.78
N GLN A 48 -7.75 17.76 4.50
CA GLN A 48 -6.68 18.72 4.33
C GLN A 48 -6.96 19.95 5.17
N VAL A 49 -5.98 20.39 5.95
CA VAL A 49 -6.11 21.56 6.81
C VAL A 49 -4.89 22.46 6.74
N ASP A 50 -5.10 23.74 6.97
CA ASP A 50 -4.03 24.73 7.13
C ASP A 50 -3.81 25.11 8.61
N THR A 51 -2.82 25.97 8.86
CA THR A 51 -2.50 26.45 10.21
C THR A 51 -3.64 27.19 10.92
N SER A 52 -4.58 27.79 10.18
CA SER A 52 -5.71 28.54 10.77
C SER A 52 -6.72 27.58 11.38
N VAL A 53 -7.10 26.54 10.62
CA VAL A 53 -7.95 25.45 11.10
C VAL A 53 -7.26 24.70 12.24
N VAL A 54 -5.95 24.49 12.13
CA VAL A 54 -5.18 23.82 13.19
C VAL A 54 -5.26 24.60 14.50
N SER A 55 -5.02 25.91 14.45
CA SER A 55 -5.09 26.80 15.61
C SER A 55 -6.47 26.83 16.25
N GLN A 56 -7.52 26.94 15.44
CA GLN A 56 -8.89 26.96 15.92
C GLN A 56 -9.26 25.63 16.59
N ARG A 57 -9.07 24.51 15.89
CA ARG A 57 -9.41 23.19 16.40
C ARG A 57 -8.62 22.84 17.66
N ALA A 58 -7.34 23.20 17.72
CA ALA A 58 -6.53 23.00 18.91
C ALA A 58 -7.06 23.76 20.13
N LYS A 59 -7.52 25.01 19.95
CA LYS A 59 -8.13 25.79 21.04
C LYS A 59 -9.46 25.20 21.53
N GLU A 60 -10.24 24.64 20.62
CA GLU A 60 -11.52 23.99 20.94
C GLU A 60 -11.32 22.69 21.71
N LEU A 61 -10.39 21.84 21.25
CA LEU A 61 -10.12 20.53 21.84
C LEU A 61 -9.24 20.61 23.10
N ASN A 62 -8.29 21.54 23.15
CA ASN A 62 -7.27 21.64 24.20
C ASN A 62 -7.31 23.02 24.87
N LYS A 63 -8.40 23.32 25.60
CA LYS A 63 -8.68 24.64 26.20
C LYS A 63 -7.57 25.23 27.09
N ARG A 64 -6.66 24.39 27.60
CA ARG A 64 -5.56 24.78 28.50
C ARG A 64 -4.21 24.87 27.79
N LEU A 65 -4.14 24.41 26.53
CA LEU A 65 -2.90 24.35 25.77
C LEU A 65 -2.75 25.63 24.94
N THR A 66 -1.62 26.33 25.12
CA THR A 66 -1.25 27.48 24.29
C THR A 66 0.06 27.15 23.58
N ALA A 67 -0.05 26.67 22.34
CA ALA A 67 1.09 26.30 21.51
C ALA A 67 0.90 26.88 20.09
N PRO A 68 1.99 27.29 19.40
CA PRO A 68 1.89 27.73 18.02
C PRO A 68 1.51 26.55 17.11
N PRO A 69 0.77 26.78 16.00
CA PRO A 69 0.33 25.71 15.09
C PRO A 69 1.47 24.83 14.58
N ALA A 70 2.64 25.40 14.34
CA ALA A 70 3.82 24.64 13.92
C ALA A 70 4.26 23.59 14.97
N ALA A 71 4.23 23.93 16.26
CA ALA A 71 4.58 22.98 17.32
C ALA A 71 3.53 21.85 17.45
N LEU A 72 2.25 22.19 17.26
CA LEU A 72 1.16 21.22 17.24
C LEU A 72 1.29 20.25 16.06
N LEU A 73 1.63 20.78 14.87
CA LEU A 73 1.86 19.98 13.68
C LEU A 73 3.07 19.06 13.85
N CYS A 74 4.18 19.55 14.44
CA CYS A 74 5.31 18.69 14.79
C CYS A 74 4.92 17.58 15.76
N HIS A 75 4.12 17.88 16.78
CA HIS A 75 3.63 16.86 17.73
C HIS A 75 2.73 15.82 17.05
N LEU A 76 1.85 16.25 16.13
CA LEU A 76 1.03 15.32 15.36
C LEU A 76 1.88 14.40 14.48
N ASP A 77 2.92 14.93 13.85
CA ASP A 77 3.90 14.14 13.10
C ASP A 77 4.62 13.14 14.00
N GLU A 78 5.08 13.55 15.18
CA GLU A 78 5.71 12.66 16.16
C GLU A 78 4.75 11.57 16.67
N ALA A 79 3.49 11.91 16.95
CA ALA A 79 2.48 10.95 17.41
C ALA A 79 2.12 9.91 16.33
N LEU A 80 2.15 10.31 15.06
CA LEU A 80 1.82 9.48 13.91
C LEU A 80 3.01 8.70 13.35
N ARG A 81 4.24 9.21 13.49
CA ARG A 81 5.48 8.58 12.97
C ARG A 81 5.64 7.11 13.32
N PRO A 82 5.40 6.65 14.57
CA PRO A 82 5.51 5.24 14.91
C PRO A 82 4.58 4.32 14.12
N LEU A 83 3.50 4.85 13.56
CA LEU A 83 2.58 4.09 12.70
C LEU A 83 3.13 3.93 11.28
N PHE A 84 3.90 4.90 10.81
CA PHE A 84 4.44 4.95 9.44
C PHE A 84 5.85 4.38 9.33
N LYS A 85 6.59 4.36 10.42
CA LYS A 85 7.97 3.88 10.49
C LYS A 85 8.03 2.80 11.55
N ASP A 86 8.41 1.58 11.14
CA ASP A 86 8.67 0.44 12.02
C ASP A 86 9.58 0.89 13.18
N SER A 87 8.97 1.27 14.29
CA SER A 87 9.68 1.79 15.44
C SER A 87 9.43 0.84 16.60
N ALA A 88 10.54 0.38 17.18
CA ALA A 88 10.57 -0.49 18.36
C ALA A 88 10.03 0.19 19.64
N HIS A 89 9.38 1.34 19.50
CA HIS A 89 8.84 2.14 20.59
C HIS A 89 7.32 2.26 20.42
N PRO A 90 6.52 1.76 21.38
CA PRO A 90 5.08 1.98 21.36
C PRO A 90 4.82 3.49 21.45
N SER A 91 4.05 4.01 20.49
CA SER A 91 3.53 5.37 20.59
C SER A 91 2.65 5.45 21.85
N GLU A 92 2.85 6.47 22.68
CA GLU A 92 1.95 6.78 23.80
C GLU A 92 0.58 7.28 23.30
N ALA A 93 0.42 7.46 21.99
CA ALA A 93 -0.83 7.88 21.38
C ALA A 93 -1.83 6.72 21.25
N THR A 94 -3.04 6.92 21.76
CA THR A 94 -4.19 6.04 21.57
C THR A 94 -5.04 6.55 20.42
N PHE A 95 -5.44 5.64 19.53
CA PHE A 95 -6.25 5.94 18.35
C PHE A 95 -7.64 5.31 18.46
N SER A 96 -8.67 6.07 18.11
CA SER A 96 -10.04 5.57 17.97
C SER A 96 -10.71 6.19 16.74
N CYS A 97 -11.71 5.51 16.18
CA CYS A 97 -12.38 5.96 14.97
C CYS A 97 -13.89 5.88 15.13
N ASP A 98 -14.57 6.99 14.82
CA ASP A 98 -16.01 7.05 14.72
C ASP A 98 -16.42 7.23 13.27
N ARG A 99 -17.40 6.44 12.81
CA ARG A 99 -18.00 6.58 11.49
C ARG A 99 -19.36 7.26 11.61
N GLY A 100 -19.56 8.33 10.85
CA GLY A 100 -20.84 9.01 10.70
C GLY A 100 -21.35 8.92 9.27
N GLU A 101 -22.57 9.39 9.03
CA GLU A 101 -23.15 9.44 7.68
C GLU A 101 -22.41 10.43 6.76
N GLU A 102 -21.82 11.48 7.33
CA GLU A 102 -21.15 12.56 6.57
C GLU A 102 -19.63 12.36 6.41
N GLY A 103 -19.05 11.36 7.07
CA GLY A 103 -17.60 11.15 7.04
C GLY A 103 -17.05 10.27 8.15
N LEU A 104 -15.72 10.32 8.31
CA LEU A 104 -14.96 9.56 9.29
C LEU A 104 -14.22 10.51 10.22
N ILE A 105 -14.33 10.29 11.53
CA ILE A 105 -13.57 11.04 12.53
C ILE A 105 -12.52 10.11 13.15
N LEU A 106 -11.25 10.39 12.87
CA LEU A 106 -10.13 9.70 13.53
C LEU A 106 -9.67 10.54 14.72
N ARG A 107 -9.70 9.95 15.92
CA ARG A 107 -9.30 10.60 17.16
C ARG A 107 -7.94 10.09 17.60
N VAL A 108 -7.12 11.02 18.06
CA VAL A 108 -5.81 10.76 18.65
C VAL A 108 -5.77 11.38 20.03
N GLN A 109 -5.43 10.57 21.02
CA GLN A 109 -5.18 11.02 22.38
C GLN A 109 -3.72 10.71 22.72
N SER A 110 -2.95 11.71 23.09
CA SER A 110 -1.54 11.55 23.49
C SER A 110 -1.21 12.52 24.61
N GLU A 111 0.04 12.53 25.05
CA GLU A 111 0.57 13.50 26.00
C GLU A 111 1.51 14.47 25.28
N LEU A 112 1.37 15.77 25.53
CA LEU A 112 2.28 16.81 25.06
C LEU A 112 2.86 17.52 26.28
N SER A 113 4.14 17.25 26.59
CA SER A 113 4.88 17.89 27.69
C SER A 113 4.21 17.76 29.07
N GLY A 114 3.70 16.57 29.44
CA GLY A 114 3.01 16.37 30.72
C GLY A 114 1.50 16.65 30.67
N LEU A 115 0.97 17.15 29.55
CA LEU A 115 -0.43 17.56 29.42
C LEU A 115 -1.19 16.66 28.45
N PRO A 116 -2.43 16.25 28.78
CA PRO A 116 -3.30 15.55 27.84
C PRO A 116 -3.51 16.37 26.58
N PHE A 117 -3.26 15.74 25.44
CA PHE A 117 -3.44 16.29 24.11
C PHE A 117 -4.48 15.46 23.35
N SER A 118 -5.51 16.12 22.83
CA SER A 118 -6.54 15.50 22.01
C SER A 118 -6.60 16.15 20.64
N TRP A 119 -6.65 15.31 19.60
CA TRP A 119 -6.83 15.74 18.22
C TRP A 119 -7.88 14.91 17.51
N HIS A 120 -8.73 15.56 16.71
CA HIS A 120 -9.69 14.88 15.86
C HIS A 120 -9.44 15.27 14.40
N PHE A 121 -9.20 14.28 13.56
CA PHE A 121 -9.20 14.41 12.10
C PHE A 121 -10.62 14.26 11.59
N HIS A 122 -11.12 15.22 10.83
CA HIS A 122 -12.48 15.22 10.28
C HIS A 122 -12.40 14.94 8.78
N CYS A 123 -12.45 13.67 8.42
CA CYS A 123 -12.25 13.21 7.06
C CYS A 123 -13.59 13.09 6.32
N ILE A 124 -13.65 13.68 5.14
CA ILE A 124 -14.80 13.57 4.23
C ILE A 124 -14.52 12.50 3.16
N PRO A 125 -15.52 11.92 2.49
CA PRO A 125 -15.29 11.02 1.37
C PRO A 125 -14.34 11.63 0.33
N ALA A 126 -13.30 10.88 -0.05
CA ALA A 126 -12.29 11.35 -0.99
C ALA A 126 -12.87 11.47 -2.40
N SER A 127 -12.37 12.45 -3.16
CA SER A 127 -12.78 12.62 -4.56
C SER A 127 -12.28 11.45 -5.42
N SER A 128 -12.97 11.19 -6.54
CA SER A 128 -12.55 10.16 -7.50
C SER A 128 -11.14 10.40 -8.03
N SER A 129 -10.72 11.67 -8.19
CA SER A 129 -9.35 12.02 -8.59
C SER A 129 -8.31 11.56 -7.57
N LEU A 130 -8.55 11.81 -6.28
CA LEU A 130 -7.64 11.39 -5.20
C LEU A 130 -7.56 9.85 -5.11
N VAL A 131 -8.70 9.17 -5.24
CA VAL A 131 -8.73 7.70 -5.28
C VAL A 131 -7.94 7.17 -6.49
N SER A 132 -8.11 7.78 -7.67
CA SER A 132 -7.38 7.37 -8.87
C SER A 132 -5.88 7.56 -8.71
N GLN A 133 -5.45 8.71 -8.21
CA GLN A 133 -4.04 9.06 -8.09
C GLN A 133 -3.33 8.28 -6.97
N HIS A 134 -4.00 8.01 -5.85
CA HIS A 134 -3.37 7.40 -4.68
C HIS A 134 -3.53 5.88 -4.56
N LEU A 135 -4.47 5.29 -5.31
CA LEU A 135 -4.73 3.85 -5.28
C LEU A 135 -4.73 3.25 -6.69
N ILE A 136 -5.59 3.72 -7.59
CA ILE A 136 -5.82 3.01 -8.87
C ILE A 136 -4.57 3.03 -9.75
N HIS A 137 -4.00 4.20 -10.06
CA HIS A 137 -2.80 4.29 -10.90
C HIS A 137 -1.58 3.59 -10.28
N PRO A 138 -1.24 3.80 -8.99
CA PRO A 138 -0.13 3.09 -8.37
C PRO A 138 -0.29 1.57 -8.39
N LEU A 139 -1.47 1.04 -8.05
CA LEU A 139 -1.72 -0.41 -8.03
C LEU A 139 -1.64 -1.02 -9.44
N MET A 140 -2.20 -0.34 -10.45
CA MET A 140 -2.05 -0.79 -11.84
C MET A 140 -0.59 -0.77 -12.29
N GLY A 141 0.15 0.31 -11.97
CA GLY A 141 1.57 0.43 -12.29
C GLY A 141 2.42 -0.67 -11.64
N VAL A 142 2.19 -0.95 -10.36
CA VAL A 142 2.87 -2.03 -9.64
C VAL A 142 2.52 -3.40 -10.24
N SER A 143 1.26 -3.63 -10.62
CA SER A 143 0.86 -4.89 -11.27
C SER A 143 1.62 -5.13 -12.57
N LEU A 144 1.70 -4.11 -13.42
CA LEU A 144 2.41 -4.19 -14.70
C LEU A 144 3.92 -4.41 -14.49
N ALA A 145 4.51 -3.70 -13.53
CA ALA A 145 5.93 -3.84 -13.21
C ALA A 145 6.26 -5.25 -12.68
N LEU A 146 5.41 -5.80 -11.81
CA LEU A 146 5.56 -7.17 -11.30
C LEU A 146 5.37 -8.21 -12.40
N GLN A 147 4.39 -8.01 -13.29
CA GLN A 147 4.20 -8.89 -14.43
C GLN A 147 5.43 -8.88 -15.36
N SER A 148 6.07 -7.72 -15.57
CA SER A 148 7.34 -7.64 -16.31
C SER A 148 8.44 -8.45 -15.61
N HIS A 149 8.58 -8.30 -14.30
CA HIS A 149 9.56 -9.06 -13.51
C HIS A 149 9.33 -10.57 -13.62
N VAL A 150 8.08 -11.04 -13.57
CA VAL A 150 7.76 -12.47 -13.74
C VAL A 150 8.25 -12.97 -15.10
N ARG A 151 8.01 -12.21 -16.18
CA ARG A 151 8.48 -12.59 -17.53
C ARG A 151 10.01 -12.58 -17.64
N GLU A 152 10.67 -11.59 -17.07
CA GLU A 152 12.14 -11.50 -17.06
C GLU A 152 12.77 -12.67 -16.29
N LEU A 153 12.22 -13.00 -15.11
CA LEU A 153 12.67 -14.14 -14.32
C LEU A 153 12.41 -15.47 -15.05
N ALA A 154 11.25 -15.62 -15.70
CA ALA A 154 10.96 -16.80 -16.53
C ALA A 154 11.96 -16.96 -17.68
N ALA A 155 12.32 -15.87 -18.36
CA ALA A 155 13.34 -15.90 -19.42
C ALA A 155 14.73 -16.29 -18.87
N LEU A 156 15.13 -15.73 -17.71
CA LEU A 156 16.39 -16.09 -17.05
C LEU A 156 16.43 -17.57 -16.66
N LEU A 157 15.32 -18.12 -16.17
CA LEU A 157 15.23 -19.56 -15.84
C LEU A 157 15.41 -20.42 -17.09
N ARG A 158 14.74 -20.09 -18.20
CA ARG A 158 14.92 -20.82 -19.48
C ARG A 158 16.36 -20.74 -19.99
N MET A 159 17.02 -19.59 -19.87
CA MET A 159 18.44 -19.46 -20.23
C MET A 159 19.33 -20.37 -19.36
N LYS A 160 19.02 -20.50 -18.07
CA LYS A 160 19.75 -21.38 -17.15
C LYS A 160 19.52 -22.86 -17.48
N ASP A 161 18.32 -23.25 -17.90
CA ASP A 161 18.06 -24.62 -18.33
C ASP A 161 18.84 -24.99 -19.60
N LEU A 162 18.96 -24.08 -20.56
CA LEU A 162 19.80 -24.28 -21.74
C LEU A 162 21.28 -24.45 -21.38
N GLU A 163 21.77 -23.65 -20.43
CA GLU A 163 23.14 -23.77 -19.91
C GLU A 163 23.37 -25.13 -19.23
N ILE A 164 22.42 -25.58 -18.40
CA ILE A 164 22.46 -26.90 -17.74
C ILE A 164 22.44 -28.03 -18.79
N GLN A 165 21.61 -27.90 -19.82
CA GLN A 165 21.54 -28.86 -20.92
C GLN A 165 22.88 -28.96 -21.66
N ALA A 166 23.52 -27.83 -21.98
CA ALA A 166 24.82 -27.80 -22.63
C ALA A 166 25.92 -28.49 -21.79
N TYR A 167 25.88 -28.34 -20.46
CA TYR A 167 26.78 -29.08 -19.57
C TYR A 167 26.54 -30.60 -19.64
N GLN A 168 25.28 -31.03 -19.69
CA GLN A 168 24.96 -32.45 -19.81
C GLN A 168 25.40 -33.03 -21.17
N GLU A 169 25.19 -32.28 -22.26
CA GLU A 169 25.59 -32.67 -23.62
C GLU A 169 27.11 -32.75 -23.79
N SER A 170 27.86 -31.90 -23.07
CA SER A 170 29.33 -31.95 -23.03
C SER A 170 29.90 -33.05 -22.12
N GLY A 171 29.04 -33.85 -21.48
CA GLY A 171 29.43 -34.99 -20.64
C GLY A 171 29.73 -34.63 -19.19
N ALA A 172 29.39 -33.42 -18.73
CA ALA A 172 29.53 -33.05 -17.33
C ALA A 172 28.55 -33.85 -16.46
N VAL A 173 29.04 -34.38 -15.35
CA VAL A 173 28.24 -35.17 -14.39
C VAL A 173 28.10 -34.41 -13.08
N LEU A 174 26.86 -34.33 -12.58
CA LEU A 174 26.59 -33.74 -11.27
C LEU A 174 27.21 -34.58 -10.14
N SER A 175 28.01 -33.94 -9.29
CA SER A 175 28.58 -34.58 -8.10
C SER A 175 27.54 -34.91 -7.03
N ARG A 176 26.40 -34.18 -7.02
CA ARG A 176 25.30 -34.35 -6.07
C ARG A 176 23.97 -34.40 -6.83
N SER A 177 23.37 -35.58 -6.93
CA SER A 177 22.11 -35.80 -7.66
C SER A 177 20.94 -34.96 -7.16
N ARG A 178 20.88 -34.66 -5.86
CA ARG A 178 19.83 -33.82 -5.24
C ARG A 178 19.81 -32.35 -5.70
N LEU A 179 20.85 -31.89 -6.41
CA LEU A 179 20.91 -30.53 -6.95
C LEU A 179 20.27 -30.43 -8.35
N LYS A 180 19.90 -31.57 -8.95
CA LYS A 180 19.19 -31.58 -10.22
C LYS A 180 17.81 -30.94 -10.05
N THR A 181 17.52 -29.93 -10.85
CA THR A 181 16.20 -29.30 -10.96
C THR A 181 15.48 -29.85 -12.19
N GLU A 182 14.16 -29.84 -12.16
CA GLU A 182 13.35 -30.05 -13.36
C GLU A 182 13.43 -28.79 -14.24
N PRO A 183 13.39 -28.92 -15.57
CA PRO A 183 13.34 -27.77 -16.48
C PRO A 183 12.15 -26.87 -16.17
N PHE A 184 12.36 -25.56 -16.19
CA PHE A 184 11.32 -24.59 -15.93
C PHE A 184 10.34 -24.53 -17.11
N GLU A 185 9.06 -24.71 -16.80
CA GLU A 185 7.95 -24.56 -17.75
C GLU A 185 6.91 -23.61 -17.15
N GLU A 186 6.63 -22.52 -17.87
CA GLU A 186 5.90 -21.37 -17.35
C GLU A 186 4.42 -21.68 -17.14
N ASN A 187 3.77 -22.42 -18.04
CA ASN A 187 2.34 -22.69 -17.92
C ASN A 187 2.04 -23.64 -16.75
N SER A 188 2.83 -24.70 -16.61
CA SER A 188 2.79 -25.64 -15.49
C SER A 188 3.06 -24.93 -14.17
N PHE A 189 4.03 -24.02 -14.13
CA PHE A 189 4.27 -23.18 -12.96
C PHE A 189 3.04 -22.33 -12.61
N LEU A 190 2.45 -21.62 -13.58
CA LEU A 190 1.27 -20.79 -13.36
C LEU A 190 0.04 -21.62 -12.96
N GLU A 191 -0.19 -22.77 -13.56
CA GLU A 191 -1.28 -23.69 -13.21
C GLU A 191 -1.14 -24.23 -11.79
N GLN A 192 0.07 -24.69 -11.42
CA GLN A 192 0.37 -25.13 -10.05
C GLN A 192 0.22 -23.98 -9.06
N PHE A 193 0.73 -22.81 -9.42
CA PHE A 193 0.64 -21.62 -8.59
C PHE A 193 -0.82 -21.21 -8.35
N MET A 194 -1.64 -21.16 -9.40
CA MET A 194 -3.06 -20.84 -9.30
C MET A 194 -3.85 -21.91 -8.54
N ALA A 195 -3.49 -23.19 -8.67
CA ALA A 195 -4.09 -24.28 -7.91
C ALA A 195 -3.75 -24.22 -6.42
N GLU A 196 -2.50 -23.91 -6.08
CA GLU A 196 -2.05 -23.72 -4.69
C GLU A 196 -2.68 -22.46 -4.05
N LEU A 197 -2.79 -21.36 -4.80
CA LEU A 197 -3.47 -20.14 -4.36
C LEU A 197 -4.99 -20.30 -4.24
N GLY A 198 -5.61 -21.06 -5.15
CA GLY A 198 -7.06 -21.32 -5.18
C GLY A 198 -7.60 -22.10 -3.99
N SER A 199 -6.72 -22.69 -3.18
CA SER A 199 -7.04 -23.13 -1.82
C SER A 199 -7.17 -21.89 -0.91
N PHE A 200 -8.33 -21.22 -0.98
CA PHE A 200 -8.76 -19.97 -0.31
C PHE A 200 -8.23 -19.68 1.12
N GLY A 201 -7.79 -20.69 1.88
CA GLY A 201 -7.17 -20.53 3.20
C GLY A 201 -5.70 -20.07 3.22
N ALA A 202 -5.00 -20.05 2.08
CA ALA A 202 -3.62 -19.55 1.97
C ALA A 202 -3.59 -18.04 1.70
N LEU A 203 -4.37 -17.59 0.72
CA LEU A 203 -4.51 -16.17 0.37
C LEU A 203 -5.07 -15.33 1.52
N ARG A 204 -6.06 -15.87 2.27
CA ARG A 204 -6.62 -15.20 3.46
C ARG A 204 -5.56 -15.02 4.55
N ARG A 205 -4.71 -16.02 4.79
CA ARG A 205 -3.61 -15.94 5.75
C ARG A 205 -2.52 -14.97 5.29
N GLU A 206 -2.19 -14.92 4.00
CA GLU A 206 -1.24 -13.94 3.48
C GLU A 206 -1.79 -12.51 3.49
N ILE A 207 -3.07 -12.30 3.18
CA ILE A 207 -3.72 -11.00 3.28
C ILE A 207 -3.90 -10.57 4.76
N GLU A 208 -4.21 -11.49 5.66
CA GLU A 208 -4.21 -11.23 7.11
C GLU A 208 -2.78 -10.96 7.62
N LEU A 209 -1.75 -11.61 7.09
CA LEU A 209 -0.35 -11.28 7.39
C LEU A 209 0.08 -9.93 6.80
N LEU A 210 -0.47 -9.49 5.66
CA LEU A 210 -0.25 -8.14 5.13
C LEU A 210 -0.82 -7.03 6.01
N SER A 211 -1.84 -7.32 6.83
CA SER A 211 -2.36 -6.38 7.84
C SER A 211 -1.40 -6.18 9.03
N SER A 212 -0.40 -7.05 9.16
CA SER A 212 0.72 -6.94 10.09
C SER A 212 2.03 -6.67 9.33
N SER A 213 2.43 -5.40 9.23
CA SER A 213 3.80 -4.95 8.91
C SER A 213 4.46 -5.29 7.55
N CYS A 214 3.88 -6.13 6.68
CA CYS A 214 4.64 -6.63 5.51
C CYS A 214 4.81 -5.62 4.35
N TRP A 215 4.01 -4.56 4.26
CA TRP A 215 4.14 -3.55 3.21
C TRP A 215 5.32 -2.57 3.43
N THR A 216 5.82 -2.44 4.66
CA THR A 216 6.82 -1.41 5.03
C THR A 216 8.25 -1.91 5.11
N SER A 217 8.49 -3.22 5.22
CA SER A 217 9.81 -3.75 5.64
C SER A 217 10.77 -4.20 4.53
N GLU A 218 10.43 -4.09 3.24
CA GLU A 218 11.13 -4.86 2.18
C GLU A 218 11.89 -4.05 1.13
N GLN A 219 12.40 -2.88 1.52
CA GLN A 219 13.34 -2.13 0.67
C GLN A 219 14.81 -2.21 1.09
N GLU A 220 15.19 -3.02 2.09
CA GLU A 220 16.60 -3.25 2.41
C GLU A 220 17.13 -4.62 1.92
N PRO A 221 18.26 -4.67 1.19
CA PRO A 221 18.86 -5.92 0.75
C PRO A 221 19.53 -6.66 1.92
N ALA A 222 18.91 -7.73 2.40
CA ALA A 222 19.48 -8.59 3.43
C ALA A 222 20.69 -9.39 2.92
N SER A 223 21.88 -9.02 3.40
CA SER A 223 23.19 -9.63 3.13
C SER A 223 23.47 -10.91 3.95
N SER A 224 22.48 -11.78 4.13
CA SER A 224 22.73 -13.09 4.76
C SER A 224 21.88 -14.19 4.14
N GLY A 225 22.53 -15.28 3.73
CA GLY A 225 21.98 -16.42 2.99
C GLY A 225 20.90 -17.20 3.74
N LYS A 226 19.74 -16.59 3.91
CA LYS A 226 18.48 -17.25 4.27
C LYS A 226 17.63 -17.36 3.01
N ARG A 227 16.98 -18.52 2.89
CA ARG A 227 16.09 -18.92 1.80
C ARG A 227 15.06 -17.80 1.53
N TRP A 228 14.96 -17.35 0.29
CA TRP A 228 13.90 -16.46 -0.16
C TRP A 228 12.56 -17.17 0.04
N THR A 229 11.86 -16.85 1.12
CA THR A 229 10.47 -17.25 1.31
C THR A 229 9.67 -16.00 1.60
N ARG A 230 8.86 -15.65 0.59
CA ARG A 230 7.63 -14.84 0.67
C ARG A 230 7.83 -13.36 0.92
N PRO A 231 7.85 -12.61 -0.20
CA PRO A 231 7.03 -11.39 -0.22
C PRO A 231 6.45 -10.87 -1.54
N TRP A 232 6.93 -11.31 -2.71
CA TRP A 232 6.57 -10.70 -4.01
C TRP A 232 5.10 -10.91 -4.41
N TRP A 233 4.40 -11.77 -3.69
CA TRP A 233 3.10 -12.38 -4.03
C TRP A 233 1.88 -11.54 -3.64
N CYS A 234 2.06 -10.51 -2.80
CA CYS A 234 0.95 -9.81 -2.17
C CYS A 234 0.32 -8.71 -3.03
N CYS A 235 1.12 -8.04 -3.86
CA CYS A 235 0.64 -6.99 -4.75
C CYS A 235 -0.21 -7.55 -5.90
N GLU A 236 0.16 -8.72 -6.45
CA GLU A 236 -0.57 -9.35 -7.55
C GLU A 236 -1.93 -9.91 -7.09
N ALA A 237 -1.98 -10.51 -5.90
CA ALA A 237 -3.22 -10.96 -5.26
C ALA A 237 -4.18 -9.80 -4.92
N PHE A 238 -3.66 -8.68 -4.41
CA PHE A 238 -4.46 -7.49 -4.09
C PHE A 238 -5.03 -6.83 -5.35
N CYS A 239 -4.26 -6.81 -6.44
CA CYS A 239 -4.70 -6.28 -7.72
C CYS A 239 -5.73 -7.17 -8.41
N LEU A 240 -5.59 -8.49 -8.35
CA LEU A 240 -6.61 -9.42 -8.87
C LEU A 240 -7.93 -9.31 -8.08
N LEU A 241 -7.88 -9.19 -6.75
CA LEU A 241 -9.06 -8.98 -5.91
C LEU A 241 -9.72 -7.61 -6.11
N SER A 242 -8.93 -6.56 -6.37
CA SER A 242 -9.45 -5.23 -6.68
C SER A 242 -10.10 -5.19 -8.06
N GLN A 243 -9.52 -5.85 -9.07
CA GLN A 243 -10.12 -5.98 -10.40
C GLN A 243 -11.44 -6.76 -10.35
N GLU A 244 -11.51 -7.85 -9.58
CA GLU A 244 -12.73 -8.66 -9.48
C GLU A 244 -13.88 -7.92 -8.76
N LYS A 245 -13.57 -7.02 -7.82
CA LYS A 245 -14.57 -6.16 -7.15
C LYS A 245 -15.00 -4.96 -7.99
N VAL A 246 -14.07 -4.34 -8.72
CA VAL A 246 -14.37 -3.22 -9.64
C VAL A 246 -15.21 -3.71 -10.82
N LEU A 247 -14.97 -4.92 -11.33
CA LEU A 247 -15.76 -5.52 -12.42
C LEU A 247 -17.16 -6.02 -11.97
N LYS A 248 -17.39 -6.20 -10.67
CA LYS A 248 -18.70 -6.59 -10.09
C LYS A 248 -19.56 -5.41 -9.66
N ALA A 249 -19.06 -4.17 -9.76
CA ALA A 249 -19.89 -2.97 -9.61
C ALA A 249 -20.79 -2.83 -10.85
N THR A 250 -22.09 -3.04 -10.68
CA THR A 250 -23.10 -2.89 -11.74
C THR A 250 -23.04 -1.50 -12.39
N PRO A 251 -23.22 -1.40 -13.72
CA PRO A 251 -23.12 -0.14 -14.44
C PRO A 251 -24.37 0.71 -14.16
N LEU A 252 -24.21 1.79 -13.42
CA LEU A 252 -25.18 2.88 -13.38
C LEU A 252 -24.60 4.07 -14.15
N ASP A 253 -25.10 4.20 -15.37
CA ASP A 253 -25.13 5.38 -16.25
C ASP A 253 -24.10 6.49 -16.00
N LEU A 254 -22.94 6.38 -16.63
CA LEU A 254 -22.02 7.51 -16.85
C LEU A 254 -21.45 7.42 -18.29
N PRO A 255 -21.84 8.33 -19.21
CA PRO A 255 -21.45 8.26 -20.63
C PRO A 255 -19.98 8.60 -20.92
N HIS A 256 -19.12 8.68 -19.90
CA HIS A 256 -17.71 9.06 -20.04
C HIS A 256 -16.72 7.90 -19.94
N PHE A 257 -17.15 6.68 -19.60
CA PHE A 257 -16.25 5.52 -19.47
C PHE A 257 -15.75 4.97 -20.81
N HIS A 258 -16.52 5.13 -21.90
CA HIS A 258 -16.12 4.69 -23.24
C HIS A 258 -14.97 5.50 -23.84
N SER A 259 -14.67 6.69 -23.29
CA SER A 259 -13.54 7.51 -23.72
C SER A 259 -12.21 7.06 -23.10
N ALA A 260 -12.18 6.36 -21.97
CA ALA A 260 -10.90 5.95 -21.36
C ALA A 260 -10.30 4.71 -22.05
N VAL A 261 -11.16 3.74 -22.39
CA VAL A 261 -10.76 2.48 -23.04
C VAL A 261 -10.25 2.69 -24.48
N HIS A 262 -10.71 3.76 -25.14
CA HIS A 262 -10.29 4.06 -26.51
C HIS A 262 -8.88 4.69 -26.58
N TRP A 263 -8.38 5.25 -25.46
CA TRP A 263 -7.04 5.85 -25.35
C TRP A 263 -5.99 4.78 -25.00
N GLU A 264 -6.37 3.76 -24.20
CA GLU A 264 -5.53 2.59 -23.91
C GLU A 264 -5.20 1.79 -25.18
N ASN A 265 -6.15 1.63 -26.10
CA ASN A 265 -5.88 0.92 -27.37
C ASN A 265 -4.95 1.70 -28.32
N GLN A 266 -4.87 3.03 -28.21
CA GLN A 266 -3.95 3.83 -29.02
C GLN A 266 -2.51 3.83 -28.47
N LEU A 267 -2.33 3.77 -27.15
CA LEU A 267 -1.01 3.70 -26.52
C LEU A 267 -0.36 2.33 -26.68
N ILE A 268 -1.14 1.24 -26.65
CA ILE A 268 -0.62 -0.12 -26.89
C ILE A 268 -0.14 -0.29 -28.35
N LEU A 269 -0.75 0.40 -29.31
CA LEU A 269 -0.36 0.34 -30.73
C LEU A 269 0.86 1.20 -31.08
N GLN A 270 1.21 2.21 -30.28
CA GLN A 270 2.42 3.02 -30.49
C GLN A 270 3.69 2.42 -29.87
N ALA A 271 3.55 1.38 -29.03
CA ALA A 271 4.69 0.63 -28.48
C ALA A 271 5.19 -0.51 -29.39
N PHE A 272 4.54 -0.73 -30.54
CA PHE A 272 4.89 -1.77 -31.53
C PHE A 272 4.95 -1.19 -32.97
N VAL A 273 5.83 -0.21 -33.21
CA VAL A 273 6.46 0.08 -34.52
C VAL A 273 7.87 0.58 -34.29
#